data_AF-A0A924TCS9-F1
#
_entry.id   AF-A0A924TCS9-F1
#
_cell.length_a   1.000
_cell.length_b   1.000
_cell.length_c   1.000
_cell.angle_alpha   90.00
_cell.angle_beta   90.00
_cell.angle_gamma   90.00
#
_symmetry.space_group_name_H-M   'P 1'
#
loop_
_entity.id
_entity.type
_entity.pdbx_description
1 polymer ?
#
loop_
_entity_poly.entity_id
_entity_poly.type
_entity_poly.pdbx_seq_one_letter_code
_entity_poly.pdbx_strand_id
1 'polypeptide(L)'
;MIDLYYWPTPNGWKISIMLEECALPYTMVPINIGKGAQFAPDFLAISPNNRMPALVDHTPSGGGAPLAVFESGAILQYLAEKTGRFLPWPGADTLRERYQVLQWLMWQMGGLGPMAGQNGHFLLYAPE
;
A
#
# COMPACT_ATOMS: atom_id res chain seq x y z
N MET A 1 9.72 -9.92 9.56
CA MET A 1 10.21 -9.76 8.17
C MET A 1 9.01 -9.43 7.30
N ILE A 2 9.14 -8.49 6.37
CA ILE A 2 8.03 -8.05 5.51
C ILE A 2 8.23 -8.59 4.10
N ASP A 3 7.17 -9.16 3.51
CA ASP A 3 7.11 -9.43 2.07
C ASP A 3 6.28 -8.35 1.39
N LEU A 4 6.85 -7.68 0.40
CA LEU A 4 6.17 -6.69 -0.43
C LEU A 4 5.87 -7.28 -1.81
N TYR A 5 4.60 -7.52 -2.10
CA TYR A 5 4.13 -7.95 -3.41
C TYR A 5 4.01 -6.73 -4.33
N TYR A 6 4.89 -6.64 -5.33
CA TYR A 6 5.24 -5.38 -6.00
C TYR A 6 5.34 -5.47 -7.52
N TRP A 7 5.14 -4.32 -8.15
CA TRP A 7 5.37 -3.98 -9.54
C TRP A 7 5.63 -2.47 -9.61
N PRO A 8 6.50 -1.96 -10.50
CA PRO A 8 6.88 -0.54 -10.53
C PRO A 8 5.76 0.35 -11.09
N THR A 9 4.76 0.62 -10.25
CA THR A 9 3.63 1.49 -10.52
C THR A 9 3.53 2.57 -9.43
N PRO A 10 2.79 3.67 -9.67
CA PRO A 10 2.60 4.70 -8.65
C PRO A 10 2.07 4.19 -7.31
N ASN A 11 1.18 3.19 -7.30
CA ASN A 11 0.70 2.59 -6.05
C ASN A 11 1.78 1.73 -5.37
N GLY A 12 2.56 0.98 -6.15
CA GLY A 12 3.70 0.20 -5.62
C GLY A 12 4.77 1.08 -4.98
N TRP A 13 5.13 2.20 -5.65
CA TRP A 13 6.15 3.12 -5.16
C TRP A 13 5.84 3.70 -3.80
N LYS A 14 4.57 3.97 -3.48
CA LYS A 14 4.17 4.44 -2.14
C LYS A 14 4.75 3.55 -1.04
N ILE A 15 4.69 2.23 -1.24
CA ILE A 15 5.05 1.26 -0.21
C ILE A 15 6.54 1.02 -0.17
N SER A 16 7.20 0.93 -1.34
CA SER A 16 8.66 0.83 -1.37
C SER A 16 9.30 2.09 -0.75
N ILE A 17 8.83 3.29 -1.08
CA ILE A 17 9.29 4.54 -0.47
C ILE A 17 9.09 4.50 1.05
N MET A 18 7.90 4.13 1.53
CA MET A 18 7.63 4.06 2.97
C MET A 18 8.53 3.05 3.70
N LEU A 19 8.81 1.89 3.11
CA LEU A 19 9.69 0.88 3.70
C LEU A 19 11.15 1.37 3.77
N GLU A 20 11.65 1.98 2.69
CA GLU A 20 12.99 2.59 2.66
C GLU A 20 13.11 3.73 3.68
N GLU A 21 12.15 4.66 3.70
CA GLU A 21 12.09 5.76 4.66
C GLU A 21 12.08 5.25 6.10
N CYS A 22 11.33 4.17 6.36
CA CYS A 22 11.28 3.52 7.68
C CYS A 22 12.53 2.69 8.00
N ALA A 23 13.43 2.47 7.05
CA ALA A 23 14.55 1.52 7.13
C ALA A 23 14.09 0.12 7.58
N LEU A 24 12.91 -0.31 7.13
CA LEU A 24 12.37 -1.63 7.46
C LEU A 24 12.93 -2.68 6.49
N PRO A 25 13.44 -3.82 6.98
CA PRO A 25 13.87 -4.89 6.11
C PRO A 25 12.66 -5.56 5.45
N TYR A 26 12.70 -5.69 4.12
CA TYR A 26 11.67 -6.34 3.34
C TYR A 26 12.24 -7.19 2.22
N THR A 27 11.48 -8.20 1.79
CA THR A 27 11.71 -8.94 0.55
C THR A 27 10.70 -8.48 -0.49
N MET A 28 11.19 -8.16 -1.69
CA MET A 28 10.33 -7.79 -2.81
C MET A 28 9.91 -9.05 -3.58
N VAL A 29 8.60 -9.28 -3.68
CA VAL A 29 8.00 -10.37 -4.44
C VAL A 29 7.35 -9.78 -5.70
N PRO A 30 7.90 -10.02 -6.90
CA PRO A 30 7.38 -9.41 -8.12
C PRO A 30 6.03 -10.01 -8.54
N ILE A 31 5.01 -9.15 -8.70
CA ILE A 31 3.71 -9.47 -9.30
C ILE A 31 3.64 -8.81 -10.67
N ASN A 32 4.04 -9.52 -11.72
CA ASN A 32 4.01 -9.00 -13.09
C ASN A 32 2.58 -8.85 -13.60
N ILE A 33 2.03 -7.65 -13.44
CA ILE A 33 0.64 -7.36 -13.83
C ILE A 33 0.41 -7.37 -15.35
N GLY A 34 1.46 -7.16 -16.15
CA GLY A 34 1.41 -7.27 -17.61
C GLY A 34 1.29 -8.72 -18.08
N LYS A 35 1.55 -9.70 -17.21
CA LYS A 35 1.38 -11.14 -17.47
C LYS A 35 0.21 -11.75 -16.70
N GLY A 36 -0.61 -10.95 -16.01
CA GLY A 36 -1.76 -11.43 -15.25
C GLY A 36 -1.41 -12.13 -13.92
N ALA A 37 -0.20 -11.97 -13.38
CA ALA A 37 0.21 -12.63 -12.13
C ALA A 37 -0.68 -12.28 -10.92
N GLN A 38 -1.35 -11.12 -10.96
CA GLN A 38 -2.30 -10.67 -9.96
C GLN A 38 -3.60 -11.50 -9.88
N PHE A 39 -3.81 -12.43 -10.82
CA PHE A 39 -4.93 -13.37 -10.82
C PHE A 39 -4.55 -14.76 -10.31
N ALA A 40 -3.28 -15.01 -9.98
CA ALA A 40 -2.84 -16.28 -9.44
C ALA A 40 -3.50 -16.56 -8.07
N PRO A 41 -3.98 -17.79 -7.79
CA PRO A 41 -4.67 -18.13 -6.54
C PRO A 41 -3.88 -17.74 -5.28
N ASP A 42 -2.57 -17.96 -5.28
CA ASP A 42 -1.70 -17.64 -4.13
C ASP A 42 -1.64 -16.14 -3.85
N PHE A 43 -1.68 -15.29 -4.89
CA PHE A 43 -1.74 -13.85 -4.70
C PHE A 43 -3.14 -13.39 -4.28
N LEU A 44 -4.21 -14.00 -4.81
CA LEU A 44 -5.58 -13.68 -4.43
C LEU A 44 -5.89 -14.04 -2.97
N ALA A 45 -5.21 -15.03 -2.39
CA ALA A 45 -5.27 -15.31 -0.97
C ALA A 45 -4.75 -14.15 -0.08
N ILE A 46 -3.91 -13.27 -0.65
CA ILE A 46 -3.32 -12.11 0.02
C ILE A 46 -4.10 -10.83 -0.32
N SER A 47 -4.39 -10.63 -1.62
CA SER A 47 -5.12 -9.48 -2.15
C SER A 47 -6.28 -9.96 -3.03
N PRO A 48 -7.46 -10.23 -2.44
CA PRO A 48 -8.61 -10.73 -3.20
C PRO A 48 -9.14 -9.72 -4.23
N ASN A 49 -8.78 -8.43 -4.08
CA ASN A 49 -9.06 -7.38 -5.06
C ASN A 49 -8.16 -7.46 -6.32
N ASN A 50 -7.35 -8.52 -6.49
CA ASN A 50 -6.46 -8.73 -7.64
C ASN A 50 -5.54 -7.54 -7.96
N ARG A 51 -5.20 -6.72 -6.96
CA ARG A 51 -4.38 -5.52 -7.14
C ARG A 51 -3.18 -5.53 -6.21
N MET A 52 -2.05 -5.12 -6.77
CA MET A 52 -0.85 -4.72 -6.02
C MET A 52 -0.91 -3.21 -5.70
N PRO A 53 -0.15 -2.71 -4.71
CA PRO A 53 0.70 -3.47 -3.79
C PRO A 53 -0.12 -4.25 -2.76
N ALA A 54 0.49 -5.33 -2.25
CA ALA A 54 0.06 -6.00 -1.04
C ALA A 54 1.30 -6.32 -0.18
N LEU A 55 1.11 -6.47 1.11
CA LEU A 55 2.16 -6.72 2.08
C LEU A 55 1.78 -7.90 2.98
N VAL A 56 2.75 -8.72 3.34
CA VAL A 56 2.63 -9.68 4.46
C VAL A 56 3.68 -9.34 5.50
N ASP A 57 3.27 -9.02 6.72
CA ASP A 57 4.17 -8.92 7.86
C ASP A 57 4.13 -10.21 8.67
N HIS A 58 5.26 -10.91 8.70
CA HIS A 58 5.44 -12.15 9.46
C HIS A 58 5.63 -11.93 10.97
N THR A 59 5.77 -10.67 11.38
CA THR A 59 6.09 -10.25 12.76
C THR A 59 5.28 -9.02 13.17
N PRO A 60 3.94 -9.07 13.16
CA PRO A 60 3.10 -7.93 13.52
C PRO A 60 3.36 -7.51 14.98
N SER A 61 3.36 -6.20 15.25
CA SER A 61 3.73 -5.67 16.58
C SER A 61 2.78 -6.08 17.71
N GLY A 62 1.55 -6.50 17.38
CA GLY A 62 0.60 -7.08 18.34
C GLY A 62 0.78 -8.59 18.61
N GLY A 63 1.77 -9.22 17.99
CA GLY A 63 1.92 -10.68 17.97
C GLY A 63 0.88 -11.38 17.09
N GLY A 64 0.90 -12.72 17.09
CA GLY A 64 -0.04 -13.56 16.32
C GLY A 64 0.51 -14.06 14.99
N ALA A 65 -0.41 -14.57 14.16
CA ALA A 65 -0.10 -15.08 12.82
C ALA A 65 0.32 -13.95 11.85
N PRO A 66 0.99 -14.28 10.73
CA PRO A 66 1.32 -13.29 9.70
C PRO A 66 0.10 -12.47 9.26
N LEU A 67 0.30 -11.17 9.08
CA LEU A 67 -0.74 -10.22 8.70
C LEU A 67 -0.60 -9.82 7.23
N ALA A 68 -1.56 -10.21 6.40
CA ALA A 68 -1.70 -9.74 5.03
C ALA A 68 -2.50 -8.43 4.98
N VAL A 69 -2.00 -7.43 4.25
CA VAL A 69 -2.63 -6.13 4.06
C VAL A 69 -2.55 -5.74 2.57
N PHE A 70 -3.70 -5.47 1.95
CA PHE A 70 -3.79 -4.84 0.62
C PHE A 70 -4.39 -3.43 0.76
N GLU A 71 -4.52 -2.69 -0.35
CA GLU A 71 -4.77 -1.24 -0.41
C GLU A 71 -3.60 -0.38 0.08
N SER A 72 -2.99 0.40 -0.83
CA SER A 72 -1.79 1.17 -0.50
C SER A 72 -1.98 2.15 0.65
N GLY A 73 -3.17 2.74 0.78
CA GLY A 73 -3.49 3.65 1.90
C GLY A 73 -3.59 2.94 3.25
N ALA A 74 -4.06 1.70 3.28
CA ALA A 74 -4.09 0.88 4.49
C ALA A 74 -2.68 0.42 4.88
N ILE A 75 -1.87 -0.01 3.90
CA ILE A 75 -0.47 -0.40 4.12
C ILE A 75 0.35 0.78 4.67
N LEU A 76 0.19 1.99 4.14
CA LEU A 76 0.88 3.19 4.65
C LEU A 76 0.53 3.48 6.11
N GLN A 77 -0.76 3.43 6.47
CA GLN A 77 -1.21 3.61 7.86
C GLN A 77 -0.64 2.51 8.77
N TYR A 78 -0.70 1.25 8.32
CA TYR A 78 -0.16 0.12 9.04
C TYR A 78 1.34 0.26 9.33
N LEU A 79 2.14 0.60 8.31
CA LEU A 79 3.59 0.79 8.48
C LEU A 79 3.90 2.00 9.38
N ALA A 80 3.11 3.07 9.26
CA ALA A 80 3.24 4.24 10.11
C ALA A 80 2.98 3.91 11.59
N GLU A 81 1.94 3.14 11.88
CA GLU A 81 1.62 2.67 13.23
C GLU A 81 2.62 1.62 13.73
N LYS A 82 3.08 0.72 12.87
CA LYS A 82 4.11 -0.28 13.23
C LYS A 82 5.41 0.39 13.69
N THR A 83 5.77 1.51 13.07
CA THR A 83 7.06 2.18 13.27
C THR A 83 6.97 3.43 14.14
N GLY A 84 5.78 3.96 14.39
CA GLY A 84 5.58 5.26 15.03
C GLY A 84 6.05 6.45 14.18
N ARG A 85 6.12 6.31 12.86
CA ARG A 85 6.65 7.33 11.93
C ARG A 85 5.59 7.81 10.95
N PHE A 86 5.70 9.06 10.50
CA PHE A 86 4.93 9.65 9.39
C PHE A 86 3.40 9.79 9.58
N LEU A 87 2.84 9.29 10.68
CA LEU A 87 1.45 9.53 11.09
C LEU A 87 1.44 9.81 12.60
N PRO A 88 0.86 10.94 13.06
CA PRO A 88 0.74 11.20 14.49
C PRO A 88 0.02 10.04 15.22
N TRP A 89 0.60 9.61 16.34
CA TRP A 89 0.07 8.50 17.14
C TRP A 89 -1.37 8.78 17.57
N PRO A 90 -2.30 7.81 17.63
CA PRO A 90 -3.65 8.07 18.11
C PRO A 90 -3.64 8.56 19.57
N GLY A 91 -4.20 9.75 19.81
CA GLY A 91 -4.26 10.41 21.11
C GLY A 91 -5.16 11.64 21.07
N ALA A 92 -5.61 12.12 22.23
CA ALA A 92 -6.46 13.31 22.31
C ALA A 92 -5.72 14.60 21.89
N ASP A 93 -4.41 14.64 22.14
CA ASP A 93 -3.48 15.73 21.87
C ASP A 93 -2.99 15.79 20.41
N THR A 94 -3.11 14.68 19.67
CA THR A 94 -2.65 14.55 18.28
C THR A 94 -3.80 14.43 17.27
N LEU A 95 -5.05 14.47 17.75
CA LEU A 95 -6.24 14.20 16.96
C LEU A 95 -6.30 15.08 15.71
N ARG A 96 -6.01 16.38 15.87
CA ARG A 96 -6.08 17.38 14.79
C ARG A 96 -5.07 17.06 13.69
N GLU A 97 -3.81 16.89 14.05
CA GLU A 97 -2.69 16.65 13.14
C GLU A 97 -2.86 15.29 12.44
N ARG A 98 -3.29 14.26 13.17
CA ARG A 98 -3.56 12.94 12.61
C ARG A 98 -4.62 13.02 11.52
N TYR A 99 -5.75 13.69 11.78
CA TYR A 99 -6.80 13.80 10.78
C TYR A 99 -6.45 14.71 9.61
N GLN A 100 -5.55 15.69 9.77
CA GLN A 100 -5.01 16.42 8.62
C GLN A 100 -4.25 15.49 7.67
N VAL A 101 -3.39 14.60 8.20
CA VAL A 101 -2.68 13.60 7.38
C VAL A 101 -3.66 12.62 6.74
N LEU A 102 -4.58 12.06 7.53
CA LEU A 102 -5.55 11.09 7.01
C LEU A 102 -6.49 11.69 5.97
N GLN A 103 -6.91 12.95 6.13
CA GLN A 103 -7.73 13.65 5.13
C GLN A 103 -7.02 13.71 3.78
N TRP A 104 -5.74 14.08 3.76
CA TRP A 104 -4.96 14.15 2.52
C TRP A 104 -4.68 12.76 1.94
N LEU A 105 -4.43 11.76 2.78
CA LEU A 105 -4.30 10.37 2.35
C LEU A 105 -5.59 9.89 1.68
N MET A 106 -6.75 10.14 2.28
CA MET A 106 -8.04 9.76 1.71
C MET A 106 -8.38 10.55 0.44
N TRP A 107 -8.07 11.84 0.39
CA TRP A 107 -8.16 12.62 -0.85
C TRP A 107 -7.31 12.00 -1.98
N GLN A 108 -6.10 11.55 -1.67
CA GLN A 108 -5.24 10.89 -2.65
C GLN A 108 -5.86 9.56 -3.11
N MET A 109 -6.32 8.73 -2.17
CA MET A 109 -6.87 7.39 -2.45
C MET A 109 -8.22 7.42 -3.18
N GLY A 110 -9.09 8.39 -2.86
CA GLY A 110 -10.42 8.53 -3.47
C GLY A 110 -10.48 9.47 -4.68
N GLY A 111 -9.53 10.40 -4.81
CA GLY A 111 -9.50 11.42 -5.85
C GLY A 111 -8.32 11.27 -6.80
N LEU A 112 -7.13 11.71 -6.39
CA LEU A 112 -5.97 11.83 -7.29
C LEU A 112 -5.59 10.49 -7.94
N GLY A 113 -5.49 9.42 -7.15
CA GLY A 113 -5.08 8.10 -7.66
C GLY A 113 -6.05 7.55 -8.72
N PRO A 114 -7.35 7.41 -8.40
CA PRO A 114 -8.34 6.94 -9.36
C PRO A 114 -8.41 7.81 -10.63
N MET A 115 -8.46 9.13 -10.48
CA MET A 115 -8.63 10.03 -11.63
C MET A 115 -7.39 10.10 -12.52
N ALA A 116 -6.18 10.12 -11.93
CA ALA A 116 -4.94 10.02 -12.70
C ALA A 116 -4.83 8.67 -13.42
N GLY A 117 -5.33 7.59 -12.82
CA GLY A 117 -5.43 6.29 -13.46
C GLY A 117 -6.35 6.30 -14.69
N GLN A 118 -7.51 6.95 -14.61
CA GLN A 118 -8.40 7.13 -15.77
C GLN A 118 -7.74 7.98 -16.86
N ASN A 119 -7.13 9.10 -16.49
CA ASN A 119 -6.41 9.95 -17.44
C ASN A 119 -5.32 9.16 -18.20
N GLY A 120 -4.48 8.42 -17.46
CA GLY A 120 -3.47 7.55 -18.06
C GLY A 120 -4.05 6.46 -18.97
N HIS A 121 -5.22 5.91 -18.63
CA HIS A 121 -5.93 4.96 -19.49
C HIS A 121 -6.27 5.56 -20.85
N PHE A 122 -6.98 6.69 -20.86
CA PHE A 122 -7.41 7.32 -22.11
C PHE A 122 -6.27 7.93 -22.93
N LEU A 123 -5.18 8.35 -22.29
CA LEU A 123 -4.02 8.88 -23.01
C LEU A 123 -3.14 7.81 -23.65
N LEU A 124 -3.06 6.60 -23.08
CA LEU A 124 -2.01 5.64 -23.42
C LEU A 124 -2.52 4.26 -23.88
N TYR A 125 -3.73 3.86 -23.48
CA TYR A 125 -4.18 2.47 -23.59
C TYR A 125 -5.56 2.30 -24.24
N ALA A 126 -6.43 3.31 -24.17
CA ALA A 126 -7.74 3.23 -24.81
C ALA A 126 -7.57 3.22 -26.34
N PRO A 127 -8.28 2.32 -27.06
CA PRO A 127 -8.37 2.40 -28.51
C PRO A 127 -9.12 3.68 -28.94
N GLU A 128 -8.83 4.17 -30.14
CA GLU A 128 -9.59 5.27 -30.78
C GLU A 128 -11.04 4.87 -31.11
#